data_AF-A0A928BRC1-F1
#
_entry.id   AF-A0A928BRC1-F1
#
_cell.length_a   1.000
_cell.length_b   1.000
_cell.length_c   1.000
_cell.angle_alpha   90.00
_cell.angle_beta   90.00
_cell.angle_gamma   90.00
#
_symmetry.space_group_name_H-M   'P 1'
#
loop_
_entity.id
_entity.type
_entity.pdbx_description
1 polymer ?
#
loop_
_entity_poly.entity_id
_entity_poly.type
_entity_poly.pdbx_seq_one_letter_code
_entity_poly.pdbx_strand_id
1 'polypeptide(L)'
;MRQRTQYIMSWLLGGLVFAGATACSSDDDTKSIKETEEAPVENEVKVRRLTITEVEGAAAEAKQALTRATLAEDESGLVPSWKAGDELTYCNLMRMQYNGEEYVPVSGNLTATTTAAISQFTGDVTCIADDYLAVVYPAATFTTNSQYTISLSGQDGTLSGLATNFHYVYGKAHVTSVTGTTATAEMVRMKSLLTVCKFSFKDKATGDALPITTLEISYGGTGSDAGTYPQTATVAIGANTEQANVHATGAAGSSEALTVTCSTAQDAVYVALLPTAAERTFSFTVSDGSGNSYTGTAKATLTEGEYVEATGLKLTKQ
;
A
#
# COMPACT_ATOMS: atom_id res chain seq x y z
N MET A 1 -36.36 -24.84 48.29
CA MET A 1 -36.45 -23.45 47.80
C MET A 1 -36.67 -23.47 46.29
N ARG A 2 -37.50 -22.53 45.79
CA ARG A 2 -37.62 -21.94 44.43
C ARG A 2 -36.70 -22.50 43.32
N GLN A 3 -37.26 -23.07 42.23
CA GLN A 3 -37.58 -22.44 40.91
C GLN A 3 -36.32 -22.14 40.04
N ARG A 4 -36.27 -22.37 38.72
CA ARG A 4 -37.34 -22.28 37.69
C ARG A 4 -37.29 -23.32 36.55
N THR A 5 -38.52 -23.69 36.15
CA THR A 5 -39.11 -24.15 34.87
C THR A 5 -38.70 -23.35 33.60
N GLN A 6 -38.94 -23.71 32.31
CA GLN A 6 -39.07 -24.95 31.47
C GLN A 6 -39.68 -24.57 30.07
N TYR A 7 -39.50 -25.40 29.02
CA TYR A 7 -40.25 -25.43 27.71
C TYR A 7 -40.16 -24.20 26.76
N ILE A 8 -40.15 -24.27 25.41
CA ILE A 8 -40.55 -25.22 24.34
C ILE A 8 -42.06 -25.43 24.12
N MET A 9 -42.71 -24.69 23.19
CA MET A 9 -43.21 -25.24 21.90
C MET A 9 -43.97 -24.23 21.00
N SER A 10 -43.93 -24.55 19.71
CA SER A 10 -44.57 -23.97 18.51
C SER A 10 -46.09 -23.69 18.57
N TRP A 11 -46.58 -22.76 17.74
CA TRP A 11 -47.93 -22.77 17.13
C TRP A 11 -47.93 -22.18 15.69
N LEU A 12 -49.00 -22.47 14.93
CA LEU A 12 -49.07 -22.47 13.45
C LEU A 12 -49.67 -21.22 12.76
N LEU A 13 -49.59 -21.22 11.41
CA LEU A 13 -50.06 -20.24 10.42
C LEU A 13 -51.58 -19.94 10.35
N GLY A 14 -51.89 -18.77 9.78
CA GLY A 14 -53.14 -18.34 9.12
C GLY A 14 -53.36 -16.82 9.28
N GLY A 15 -53.90 -16.01 8.36
CA GLY A 15 -54.39 -16.15 6.98
C GLY A 15 -55.35 -14.98 6.61
N LEU A 16 -55.43 -14.55 5.33
CA LEU A 16 -56.33 -13.50 4.73
C LEU A 16 -56.09 -12.02 5.16
N VAL A 17 -55.63 -11.05 4.33
CA VAL A 17 -56.03 -10.51 3.00
C VAL A 17 -57.07 -9.35 2.99
N PHE A 18 -56.62 -8.20 2.46
CA PHE A 18 -57.30 -7.03 1.82
C PHE A 18 -57.87 -5.81 2.60
N ALA A 19 -57.58 -4.64 1.99
CA ALA A 19 -58.10 -3.27 2.15
C ALA A 19 -57.78 -2.52 3.47
N GLY A 20 -57.40 -1.23 3.48
CA GLY A 20 -57.11 -0.31 2.37
C GLY A 20 -57.65 1.10 2.63
N ALA A 21 -56.83 2.02 3.15
CA ALA A 21 -57.08 3.46 3.12
C ALA A 21 -55.80 4.28 3.33
N THR A 22 -55.64 5.26 2.45
CA THR A 22 -54.58 6.28 2.33
C THR A 22 -54.23 7.07 3.59
N ALA A 23 -52.94 7.38 3.75
CA ALA A 23 -52.48 8.69 4.23
C ALA A 23 -51.13 9.02 3.59
N CYS A 24 -51.03 10.18 2.92
CA CYS A 24 -49.77 10.64 2.33
C CYS A 24 -48.95 11.43 3.34
N SER A 25 -47.64 11.17 3.38
CA SER A 25 -46.59 12.09 3.85
C SER A 25 -45.31 11.63 3.17
N SER A 26 -45.04 12.14 1.96
CA SER A 26 -44.20 13.33 1.71
C SER A 26 -42.70 13.02 1.91
N ASP A 27 -42.02 12.92 0.77
CA ASP A 27 -40.58 13.15 0.59
C ASP A 27 -39.61 12.21 1.33
N ASP A 28 -39.48 11.00 0.78
CA ASP A 28 -38.26 10.19 0.90
C ASP A 28 -37.57 10.17 -0.47
N ASP A 29 -36.57 11.02 -0.64
CA ASP A 29 -35.85 11.25 -1.90
C ASP A 29 -34.80 10.14 -2.15
N THR A 30 -35.26 8.89 -2.11
CA THR A 30 -34.46 7.70 -2.47
C THR A 30 -34.25 7.65 -3.98
N LYS A 31 -33.27 8.42 -4.46
CA LYS A 31 -32.74 8.29 -5.82
C LYS A 31 -32.13 6.91 -6.03
N SER A 32 -32.97 5.98 -6.50
CA SER A 32 -32.55 4.72 -7.10
C SER A 32 -31.46 4.98 -8.14
N ILE A 33 -30.29 4.39 -7.92
CA ILE A 33 -29.23 4.36 -8.95
C ILE A 33 -29.70 3.33 -9.98
N LYS A 34 -30.17 3.81 -11.13
CA LYS A 34 -30.45 2.95 -12.28
C LYS A 34 -29.12 2.47 -12.88
N GLU A 35 -28.96 1.16 -12.97
CA GLU A 35 -28.02 0.58 -13.92
C GLU A 35 -28.54 0.77 -15.35
N THR A 36 -27.63 0.94 -16.31
CA THR A 36 -27.86 1.14 -17.76
C THR A 36 -28.64 2.40 -18.20
N GLU A 37 -27.89 3.44 -18.57
CA GLU A 37 -28.12 4.24 -19.78
C GLU A 37 -26.77 4.85 -20.23
N GLU A 38 -26.55 4.99 -21.54
CA GLU A 38 -25.26 5.39 -22.12
C GLU A 38 -24.85 6.82 -21.69
N ALA A 39 -23.66 6.98 -21.12
CA ALA A 39 -23.12 8.31 -20.85
C ALA A 39 -22.67 8.98 -22.16
N PRO A 40 -23.13 10.21 -22.47
CA PRO A 40 -22.69 10.90 -23.68
C PRO A 40 -21.21 11.29 -23.59
N VAL A 41 -20.47 11.09 -24.69
CA VAL A 41 -19.07 11.48 -24.82
C VAL A 41 -18.99 13.00 -25.07
N GLU A 42 -19.12 13.80 -24.02
CA GLU A 42 -18.83 15.23 -24.06
C GLU A 42 -17.94 15.68 -22.88
N ASN A 43 -16.91 16.47 -23.20
CA ASN A 43 -15.96 17.12 -22.29
C ASN A 43 -14.86 16.25 -21.62
N GLU A 44 -14.38 15.19 -22.28
CA GLU A 44 -13.03 14.69 -21.99
C GLU A 44 -11.96 15.69 -22.47
N VAL A 45 -11.56 16.61 -21.59
CA VAL A 45 -10.37 17.43 -21.83
C VAL A 45 -9.13 16.57 -21.55
N LYS A 46 -8.41 16.17 -22.61
CA LYS A 46 -7.04 15.66 -22.45
C LYS A 46 -6.14 16.84 -22.06
N VAL A 47 -5.92 17.00 -20.76
CA VAL A 47 -5.13 18.08 -20.19
C VAL A 47 -3.64 17.78 -20.38
N ARG A 48 -2.94 18.61 -21.15
CA ARG A 48 -1.52 18.40 -21.51
C ARG A 48 -0.50 18.88 -20.47
N ARG A 49 -0.98 19.21 -19.26
CA ARG A 49 -0.16 19.59 -18.09
C ARG A 49 -1.05 19.67 -16.84
N LEU A 50 -1.06 18.61 -16.04
CA LEU A 50 -1.42 18.72 -14.63
C LEU A 50 -0.20 19.19 -13.83
N THR A 51 -0.41 20.05 -12.83
CA THR A 51 0.52 20.21 -11.71
C THR A 51 -0.17 19.79 -10.42
N ILE A 52 0.35 18.76 -9.76
CA ILE A 52 -0.05 18.38 -8.40
C ILE A 52 0.89 19.08 -7.43
N THR A 53 0.34 19.80 -6.45
CA THR A 53 1.09 20.37 -5.33
C THR A 53 0.85 19.54 -4.08
N GLU A 54 1.92 19.00 -3.50
CA GLU A 54 1.86 18.38 -2.18
C GLU A 54 1.69 19.44 -1.08
N VAL A 55 0.78 19.19 -0.14
CA VAL A 55 0.54 19.99 1.06
C VAL A 55 0.81 19.18 2.32
N GLU A 56 1.12 19.86 3.43
CA GLU A 56 1.23 19.20 4.73
C GLU A 56 -0.16 18.80 5.25
N GLY A 57 -0.32 17.53 5.60
CA GLY A 57 -1.55 16.99 6.17
C GLY A 57 -1.72 17.28 7.65
N ALA A 58 -2.77 16.72 8.25
CA ALA A 58 -2.95 16.78 9.70
C ALA A 58 -1.83 16.00 10.43
N ALA A 59 -1.50 16.38 11.67
CA ALA A 59 -0.40 15.78 12.42
C ALA A 59 -0.53 14.26 12.68
N ALA A 60 -1.73 13.68 12.50
CA ALA A 60 -1.95 12.23 12.54
C ALA A 60 -1.48 11.53 11.24
N GLU A 61 -1.60 12.18 10.09
CA GLU A 61 -1.16 11.70 8.78
C GLU A 61 0.36 11.90 8.62
N ALA A 62 0.90 12.99 9.19
CA ALA A 62 2.33 13.30 9.19
C ALA A 62 3.21 12.22 9.89
N LYS A 63 2.64 11.41 10.79
CA LYS A 63 3.36 10.30 11.46
C LYS A 63 3.61 9.08 10.57
N GLN A 64 3.00 9.01 9.39
CA GLN A 64 3.14 7.90 8.42
C GLN A 64 4.00 8.28 7.20
N ALA A 65 4.61 9.46 7.24
CA ALA A 65 5.14 10.16 6.06
C ALA A 65 6.61 9.84 5.72
N LEU A 66 6.98 8.56 5.64
CA LEU A 66 8.17 8.17 4.87
C LEU A 66 7.91 8.46 3.38
N THR A 67 8.39 9.61 2.89
CA THR A 67 8.13 10.14 1.55
C THR A 67 9.32 10.01 0.57
N ARG A 68 9.39 8.85 -0.11
CA ARG A 68 10.05 8.61 -1.41
C ARG A 68 11.57 8.27 -1.48
N ALA A 69 12.31 8.82 -2.45
CA ALA A 69 13.26 8.05 -3.30
C ALA A 69 14.75 8.09 -2.93
N THR A 70 15.14 8.94 -1.98
CA THR A 70 16.36 8.72 -1.22
C THR A 70 15.97 8.34 0.19
N LEU A 71 16.41 7.18 0.65
CA LEU A 71 16.44 6.84 2.06
C LEU A 71 17.88 7.01 2.53
N ALA A 72 18.13 8.03 3.34
CA ALA A 72 19.41 8.28 4.00
C ALA A 72 19.22 8.14 5.50
N GLU A 73 20.16 7.50 6.19
CA GLU A 73 20.18 7.49 7.66
C GLU A 73 20.68 8.82 8.20
N ASP A 74 19.97 9.40 9.17
CA ASP A 74 20.43 10.48 10.03
C ASP A 74 20.27 10.09 11.51
N GLU A 75 20.55 11.02 12.44
CA GLU A 75 20.44 10.77 13.89
C GLU A 75 18.99 10.50 14.37
N SER A 76 17.98 10.69 13.51
CA SER A 76 16.55 10.52 13.80
C SER A 76 15.88 9.36 13.06
N GLY A 77 16.53 8.77 12.05
CA GLY A 77 16.04 7.62 11.30
C GLY A 77 16.31 7.74 9.81
N LEU A 78 15.33 7.33 8.98
CA LEU A 78 15.40 7.54 7.54
C LEU A 78 14.83 8.90 7.17
N VAL A 79 15.64 9.77 6.58
CA VAL A 79 15.19 11.05 5.99
C VAL A 79 14.71 10.78 4.56
N PRO A 80 13.41 10.90 4.29
CA PRO A 80 12.88 10.58 2.99
C PRO A 80 12.84 11.86 2.13
N SER A 81 13.37 11.80 0.91
CA SER A 81 13.41 12.97 0.02
C SER A 81 13.10 12.64 -1.43
N TRP A 82 12.46 13.58 -2.14
CA TRP A 82 12.18 13.49 -3.57
C TRP A 82 13.40 13.98 -4.36
N LYS A 83 13.69 13.36 -5.51
CA LYS A 83 14.73 13.77 -6.46
C LYS A 83 14.07 14.15 -7.79
N ALA A 84 14.45 15.29 -8.35
CA ALA A 84 13.91 15.76 -9.63
C ALA A 84 14.16 14.72 -10.73
N GLY A 85 13.11 14.34 -11.44
CA GLY A 85 13.11 13.32 -12.48
C GLY A 85 12.53 11.96 -12.08
N ASP A 86 12.34 11.61 -10.79
CA ASP A 86 11.76 10.29 -10.51
C ASP A 86 10.28 10.22 -10.96
N GLU A 87 9.90 9.05 -11.48
CA GLU A 87 8.64 8.79 -12.17
C GLU A 87 7.59 8.17 -11.23
N LEU A 88 6.36 8.64 -11.34
CA LEU A 88 5.17 8.14 -10.64
C LEU A 88 4.13 7.73 -11.68
N THR A 89 3.16 6.90 -11.28
CA THR A 89 1.94 6.70 -12.07
C THR A 89 0.78 7.44 -11.40
N TYR A 90 -0.10 8.04 -12.20
CA TYR A 90 -1.44 8.44 -11.75
C TYR A 90 -2.51 7.47 -12.29
N CYS A 91 -3.60 7.31 -11.55
CA CYS A 91 -4.85 6.73 -12.05
C CYS A 91 -6.03 7.62 -11.64
N ASN A 92 -6.88 7.97 -12.60
CA ASN A 92 -8.12 8.69 -12.33
C ASN A 92 -9.15 7.72 -11.73
N LEU A 93 -9.49 7.93 -10.46
CA LEU A 93 -10.35 7.05 -9.66
C LEU A 93 -11.83 7.14 -10.04
N MET A 94 -12.19 8.09 -10.91
CA MET A 94 -13.56 8.39 -11.32
C MET A 94 -13.80 8.13 -12.81
N ARG A 95 -12.76 7.73 -13.57
CA ARG A 95 -12.83 7.53 -15.03
C ARG A 95 -12.27 6.19 -15.48
N MET A 96 -12.88 5.66 -16.52
CA MET A 96 -12.39 4.54 -17.32
C MET A 96 -12.57 4.90 -18.79
N GLN A 97 -11.63 4.47 -19.63
CA GLN A 97 -11.67 4.68 -21.07
C GLN A 97 -12.00 3.36 -21.76
N TYR A 98 -12.92 3.38 -22.72
CA TYR A 98 -13.15 2.22 -23.59
C TYR A 98 -12.06 2.18 -24.68
N ASN A 99 -11.32 1.08 -24.78
CA ASN A 99 -10.23 0.92 -25.76
C ASN A 99 -10.66 0.26 -27.09
N GLY A 100 -11.93 -0.15 -27.20
CA GLY A 100 -12.48 -0.91 -28.34
C GLY A 100 -12.76 -2.38 -28.02
N GLU A 101 -12.23 -2.91 -26.91
CA GLU A 101 -12.44 -4.27 -26.43
C GLU A 101 -12.99 -4.28 -25.00
N GLU A 102 -12.40 -3.48 -24.10
CA GLU A 102 -12.75 -3.37 -22.69
C GLU A 102 -12.66 -1.92 -22.16
N TYR A 103 -13.17 -1.70 -20.94
CA TYR A 103 -12.93 -0.48 -20.19
C TYR A 103 -11.62 -0.60 -19.40
N VAL A 104 -10.66 0.27 -19.67
CA VAL A 104 -9.36 0.33 -18.98
C VAL A 104 -9.26 1.55 -18.05
N PRO A 105 -8.41 1.53 -17.02
CA PRO A 105 -8.21 2.68 -16.13
C PRO A 105 -7.56 3.85 -16.87
N VAL A 106 -8.12 5.05 -16.70
CA VAL A 106 -7.48 6.29 -17.19
C VAL A 106 -6.25 6.57 -16.33
N SER A 107 -5.07 6.26 -16.86
CA SER A 107 -3.79 6.32 -16.13
C SER A 107 -2.65 6.81 -17.01
N GLY A 108 -1.53 7.19 -16.39
CA GLY A 108 -0.35 7.68 -17.08
C GLY A 108 0.75 8.14 -16.14
N ASN A 109 1.86 8.63 -16.69
CA ASN A 109 3.04 9.00 -15.92
C ASN A 109 2.99 10.45 -15.41
N LEU A 110 3.52 10.65 -14.21
CA LEU A 110 3.90 11.96 -13.67
C LEU A 110 5.40 11.96 -13.36
N THR A 111 6.03 13.11 -13.44
CA THR A 111 7.44 13.30 -13.05
C THR A 111 7.54 14.31 -11.91
N ALA A 112 8.37 14.01 -10.91
CA ALA A 112 8.73 14.96 -9.86
C ALA A 112 9.64 16.06 -10.41
N THR A 113 9.25 17.31 -10.18
CA THR A 113 9.96 18.48 -10.75
C THR A 113 11.13 18.97 -9.90
N THR A 114 11.15 18.67 -8.61
CA THR A 114 12.11 19.24 -7.64
C THR A 114 12.80 18.18 -6.79
N THR A 115 14.00 18.50 -6.33
CA THR A 115 14.72 17.73 -5.31
C THR A 115 14.51 18.36 -3.93
N ALA A 116 13.49 17.93 -3.18
CA ALA A 116 13.10 18.47 -1.87
C ALA A 116 12.14 17.49 -1.17
N ALA A 117 11.92 17.60 0.15
CA ALA A 117 10.98 16.73 0.90
C ALA A 117 9.49 16.88 0.53
N ILE A 118 9.14 17.91 -0.24
CA ILE A 118 7.85 18.14 -0.88
C ILE A 118 8.14 18.41 -2.36
N SER A 119 7.42 17.78 -3.28
CA SER A 119 7.59 18.02 -4.72
C SER A 119 6.30 18.47 -5.40
N GLN A 120 6.44 19.19 -6.51
CA GLN A 120 5.37 19.28 -7.51
C GLN A 120 5.51 18.12 -8.50
N PHE A 121 4.39 17.51 -8.90
CA PHE A 121 4.34 16.45 -9.92
C PHE A 121 3.68 16.97 -11.18
N THR A 122 4.27 16.67 -12.34
CA THR A 122 3.74 17.13 -13.65
C THR A 122 3.68 16.01 -14.68
N GLY A 123 2.63 16.01 -15.49
CA GLY A 123 2.46 15.10 -16.63
C GLY A 123 1.22 15.41 -17.46
N ASP A 124 1.01 14.63 -18.51
CA ASP A 124 -0.22 14.64 -19.32
C ASP A 124 -1.30 13.82 -18.59
N VAL A 125 -2.47 14.41 -18.35
CA VAL A 125 -3.54 13.79 -17.55
C VAL A 125 -4.90 13.97 -18.23
N THR A 126 -5.73 12.94 -18.20
CA THR A 126 -7.15 13.07 -18.58
C THR A 126 -8.00 13.18 -17.32
N CYS A 127 -8.52 14.39 -17.08
CA CYS A 127 -9.33 14.72 -15.92
C CYS A 127 -10.24 15.93 -16.17
N ILE A 128 -11.25 16.09 -15.32
CA ILE A 128 -12.02 17.33 -15.13
C ILE A 128 -11.80 17.87 -13.71
N ALA A 129 -12.33 19.05 -13.42
CA ALA A 129 -12.39 19.56 -12.04
C ALA A 129 -13.24 18.62 -11.15
N ASP A 130 -12.84 18.47 -9.90
CA ASP A 130 -13.39 17.55 -8.90
C ASP A 130 -13.16 16.05 -9.14
N ASP A 131 -12.40 15.63 -10.17
CA ASP A 131 -11.88 14.26 -10.25
C ASP A 131 -10.86 13.99 -9.12
N TYR A 132 -10.83 12.76 -8.61
CA TYR A 132 -9.76 12.26 -7.73
C TYR A 132 -8.77 11.39 -8.48
N LEU A 133 -7.48 11.63 -8.25
CA LEU A 133 -6.37 10.85 -8.82
C LEU A 133 -5.64 10.10 -7.70
N ALA A 134 -5.50 8.78 -7.84
CA ALA A 134 -4.46 8.07 -7.11
C ALA A 134 -3.11 8.41 -7.74
N VAL A 135 -2.12 8.69 -6.90
CA VAL A 135 -0.71 8.90 -7.28
C VAL A 135 0.10 7.85 -6.55
N VAL A 136 0.99 7.16 -7.25
CA VAL A 136 1.77 6.04 -6.70
C VAL A 136 3.23 6.10 -7.13
N TYR A 137 4.11 5.75 -6.21
CA TYR A 137 5.54 5.56 -6.46
C TYR A 137 6.03 4.30 -5.72
N PRO A 138 6.93 3.48 -6.29
CA PRO A 138 7.40 3.52 -7.68
C PRO A 138 6.26 3.39 -8.70
N ALA A 139 6.51 3.79 -9.95
CA ALA A 139 5.50 3.74 -10.99
C ALA A 139 4.93 2.31 -11.16
N ALA A 140 3.62 2.16 -10.94
CA ALA A 140 2.89 0.89 -11.02
C ALA A 140 1.92 0.87 -12.20
N THR A 141 1.47 -0.32 -12.58
CA THR A 141 0.41 -0.52 -13.60
C THR A 141 -0.94 -0.74 -12.91
N PHE A 142 -1.98 -0.06 -13.39
CA PHE A 142 -3.36 -0.21 -12.91
C PHE A 142 -4.14 -1.15 -13.84
N THR A 143 -4.70 -2.22 -13.28
CA THR A 143 -5.62 -3.12 -14.00
C THR A 143 -7.08 -2.70 -13.82
N THR A 144 -7.41 -2.06 -12.69
CA THR A 144 -8.68 -1.35 -12.47
C THR A 144 -8.38 0.03 -11.87
N ASN A 145 -9.37 0.94 -11.86
CA ASN A 145 -9.25 2.20 -11.10
C ASN A 145 -9.59 2.03 -9.61
N SER A 146 -9.70 0.78 -9.13
CA SER A 146 -10.02 0.40 -7.74
C SER A 146 -8.92 -0.43 -7.06
N GLN A 147 -7.90 -0.88 -7.79
CA GLN A 147 -6.75 -1.57 -7.20
C GLN A 147 -5.52 -1.57 -8.12
N TYR A 148 -4.35 -1.74 -7.50
CA TYR A 148 -3.11 -2.13 -8.18
C TYR A 148 -2.34 -3.15 -7.34
N THR A 149 -1.30 -3.75 -7.92
CA THR A 149 -0.46 -4.74 -7.26
C THR A 149 0.96 -4.23 -7.13
N ILE A 150 1.59 -4.52 -5.99
CA ILE A 150 3.00 -4.23 -5.70
C ILE A 150 3.77 -5.55 -5.53
N SER A 151 5.06 -5.56 -5.90
CA SER A 151 5.97 -6.69 -5.73
C SER A 151 6.92 -6.46 -4.56
N LEU A 152 7.12 -7.49 -3.75
CA LEU A 152 8.09 -7.50 -2.65
C LEU A 152 9.33 -8.34 -3.00
N SER A 153 9.25 -9.23 -3.99
CA SER A 153 10.35 -10.07 -4.44
C SER A 153 11.44 -9.29 -5.19
N GLY A 154 12.70 -9.73 -5.04
CA GLY A 154 13.85 -9.17 -5.77
C GLY A 154 14.57 -8.04 -5.04
N GLN A 155 14.39 -7.90 -3.73
CA GLN A 155 15.11 -6.93 -2.91
C GLN A 155 16.60 -7.29 -2.81
N ASP A 156 17.48 -6.29 -2.93
CA ASP A 156 18.94 -6.44 -2.94
C ASP A 156 19.60 -6.19 -1.57
N GLY A 157 18.80 -5.81 -0.57
CA GLY A 157 19.24 -5.46 0.77
C GLY A 157 19.82 -4.04 0.91
N THR A 158 19.77 -3.20 -0.12
CA THR A 158 20.35 -1.84 -0.11
C THR A 158 19.28 -0.76 0.04
N LEU A 159 19.61 0.34 0.73
CA LEU A 159 18.73 1.53 0.79
C LEU A 159 18.43 2.11 -0.60
N SER A 160 19.37 2.05 -1.54
CA SER A 160 19.16 2.56 -2.91
C SER A 160 18.20 1.68 -3.70
N GLY A 161 18.32 0.35 -3.59
CA GLY A 161 17.42 -0.61 -4.21
C GLY A 161 16.00 -0.49 -3.65
N LEU A 162 15.87 -0.38 -2.32
CA LEU A 162 14.59 -0.09 -1.67
C LEU A 162 13.97 1.22 -2.16
N ALA A 163 14.70 2.32 -2.06
CA ALA A 163 14.14 3.64 -2.33
C ALA A 163 13.73 3.84 -3.81
N THR A 164 14.30 3.06 -4.72
CA THR A 164 13.95 3.07 -6.16
C THR A 164 12.80 2.11 -6.49
N ASN A 165 12.77 0.91 -5.90
CA ASN A 165 11.92 -0.19 -6.38
C ASN A 165 10.91 -0.77 -5.37
N PHE A 166 11.08 -0.51 -4.06
CA PHE A 166 10.31 -1.18 -3.00
C PHE A 166 9.76 -0.24 -1.92
N HIS A 167 10.11 1.05 -1.93
CA HIS A 167 9.51 2.05 -1.03
C HIS A 167 8.17 2.55 -1.60
N TYR A 168 7.16 1.69 -1.54
CA TYR A 168 5.83 1.98 -2.09
C TYR A 168 5.10 3.05 -1.26
N VAL A 169 4.84 4.20 -1.88
CA VAL A 169 4.09 5.32 -1.31
C VAL A 169 2.85 5.64 -2.14
N TYR A 170 1.79 6.06 -1.46
CA TYR A 170 0.49 6.40 -2.04
C TYR A 170 0.04 7.81 -1.63
N GLY A 171 -0.56 8.52 -2.58
CA GLY A 171 -1.23 9.80 -2.37
C GLY A 171 -2.53 9.88 -3.17
N LYS A 172 -3.43 10.74 -2.72
CA LYS A 172 -4.73 11.00 -3.37
C LYS A 172 -4.87 12.48 -3.66
N ALA A 173 -4.77 12.85 -4.94
CA ALA A 173 -4.90 14.23 -5.38
C ALA A 173 -6.36 14.55 -5.75
N HIS A 174 -6.82 15.76 -5.42
CA HIS A 174 -8.10 16.33 -5.86
C HIS A 174 -7.84 17.39 -6.93
N VAL A 175 -8.47 17.27 -8.10
CA VAL A 175 -8.30 18.23 -9.20
C VAL A 175 -9.11 19.49 -8.93
N THR A 176 -8.43 20.54 -8.46
CA THR A 176 -9.06 21.81 -8.03
C THR A 176 -9.48 22.72 -9.17
N SER A 177 -8.82 22.63 -10.33
CA SER A 177 -9.23 23.38 -11.53
C SER A 177 -8.76 22.74 -12.83
N VAL A 178 -9.52 22.95 -13.90
CA VAL A 178 -9.13 22.61 -15.28
C VAL A 178 -9.41 23.80 -16.19
N THR A 179 -8.39 24.20 -16.94
CA THR A 179 -8.51 25.09 -18.10
C THR A 179 -8.23 24.26 -19.36
N GLY A 180 -8.55 24.80 -20.55
CA GLY A 180 -8.54 24.03 -21.81
C GLY A 180 -7.26 23.24 -22.14
N THR A 181 -6.10 23.57 -21.55
CA THR A 181 -4.87 22.76 -21.67
C THR A 181 -4.11 22.49 -20.37
N THR A 182 -4.56 23.00 -19.22
CA THR A 182 -3.84 22.84 -17.93
C THR A 182 -4.78 22.50 -16.78
N ALA A 183 -4.30 21.74 -15.81
CA ALA A 183 -5.03 21.42 -14.58
C ALA A 183 -4.17 21.67 -13.34
N THR A 184 -4.83 21.92 -12.22
CA THR A 184 -4.21 21.97 -10.90
C THR A 184 -4.83 20.92 -10.01
N ALA A 185 -4.02 20.28 -9.18
CA ALA A 185 -4.52 19.42 -8.11
C ALA A 185 -3.73 19.64 -6.82
N GLU A 186 -4.40 19.38 -5.71
CA GLU A 186 -3.82 19.40 -4.37
C GLU A 186 -3.82 17.98 -3.81
N MET A 187 -2.75 17.62 -3.09
CA MET A 187 -2.58 16.28 -2.52
C MET A 187 -1.92 16.38 -1.15
N VAL A 188 -2.47 15.72 -0.14
CA VAL A 188 -1.76 15.56 1.13
C VAL A 188 -0.53 14.70 0.91
N ARG A 189 0.62 15.12 1.47
CA ARG A 189 1.91 14.41 1.43
C ARG A 189 1.72 12.88 1.44
N MET A 190 2.32 12.19 0.48
CA MET A 190 2.13 10.75 0.30
C MET A 190 2.50 9.95 1.56
N LYS A 191 1.82 8.83 1.84
CA LYS A 191 2.20 7.91 2.93
C LYS A 191 2.87 6.66 2.39
N SER A 192 3.78 6.06 3.17
CA SER A 192 4.29 4.72 2.85
C SER A 192 3.24 3.65 3.15
N LEU A 193 3.20 2.62 2.32
CA LEU A 193 2.34 1.44 2.47
C LEU A 193 3.07 0.27 3.16
N LEU A 194 4.37 0.40 3.40
CA LEU A 194 5.22 -0.65 3.96
C LEU A 194 6.01 -0.15 5.18
N THR A 195 6.53 -1.10 5.95
CA THR A 195 7.53 -0.87 7.00
C THR A 195 8.92 -1.11 6.41
N VAL A 196 9.88 -0.24 6.69
CA VAL A 196 11.28 -0.46 6.30
C VAL A 196 12.05 -0.99 7.50
N CYS A 197 12.66 -2.17 7.35
CA CYS A 197 13.42 -2.82 8.42
C CYS A 197 14.91 -2.89 8.05
N LYS A 198 15.79 -2.45 8.97
CA LYS A 198 17.23 -2.70 8.92
C LYS A 198 17.56 -3.89 9.79
N PHE A 199 18.05 -4.96 9.18
CA PHE A 199 18.45 -6.19 9.87
C PHE A 199 19.97 -6.29 9.96
N SER A 200 20.48 -6.62 11.14
CA SER A 200 21.84 -7.15 11.30
C SER A 200 21.82 -8.32 12.27
N PHE A 201 22.69 -9.30 12.04
CA PHE A 201 22.65 -10.58 12.74
C PHE A 201 23.97 -10.91 13.44
N LYS A 202 23.88 -11.76 14.45
CA LYS A 202 25.04 -12.27 15.21
C LYS A 202 24.95 -13.76 15.42
N ASP A 203 26.08 -14.44 15.41
CA ASP A 203 26.16 -15.83 15.84
C ASP A 203 25.77 -15.90 17.34
N LYS A 204 24.80 -16.73 17.67
CA LYS A 204 24.31 -16.91 19.04
C LYS A 204 25.35 -17.54 19.98
N ALA A 205 26.29 -18.32 19.45
CA ALA A 205 27.32 -19.01 20.20
C ALA A 205 28.55 -18.14 20.47
N THR A 206 29.05 -17.41 19.45
CA THR A 206 30.27 -16.59 19.59
C THR A 206 29.98 -15.11 19.87
N GLY A 207 28.83 -14.59 19.40
CA GLY A 207 28.48 -13.17 19.45
C GLY A 207 29.04 -12.34 18.29
N ASP A 208 29.76 -12.95 17.36
CA ASP A 208 30.32 -12.29 16.17
C ASP A 208 29.22 -11.83 15.22
N ALA A 209 29.49 -10.76 14.47
CA ALA A 209 28.59 -10.30 13.40
C ALA A 209 28.55 -11.33 12.25
N LEU A 210 27.36 -11.56 11.69
CA LEU A 210 27.17 -12.42 10.55
C LEU A 210 27.13 -11.57 9.28
N PRO A 211 28.07 -11.74 8.33
CA PRO A 211 27.92 -11.15 7.01
C PRO A 211 26.74 -11.80 6.28
N ILE A 212 26.01 -10.99 5.50
CA ILE A 212 24.76 -11.36 4.86
C ILE A 212 24.97 -11.34 3.34
N THR A 213 24.92 -12.49 2.68
CA THR A 213 24.77 -12.57 1.21
C THR A 213 23.34 -12.89 0.80
N THR A 214 22.64 -13.67 1.62
CA THR A 214 21.22 -13.98 1.43
C THR A 214 20.51 -13.91 2.77
N LEU A 215 19.34 -13.28 2.79
CA LEU A 215 18.41 -13.27 3.90
C LEU A 215 17.05 -13.76 3.42
N GLU A 216 16.57 -14.86 3.99
CA GLU A 216 15.20 -15.34 3.82
C GLU A 216 14.36 -14.91 5.02
N ILE A 217 13.16 -14.38 4.78
CA ILE A 217 12.21 -13.94 5.81
C ILE A 217 10.88 -14.66 5.59
N SER A 218 10.37 -15.32 6.62
CA SER A 218 9.04 -15.93 6.61
C SER A 218 8.27 -15.65 7.89
N TYR A 219 6.98 -15.94 7.90
CA TYR A 219 6.28 -16.13 9.16
C TYR A 219 6.78 -17.42 9.85
N GLY A 220 6.95 -17.35 11.17
CA GLY A 220 7.34 -18.46 12.03
C GLY A 220 6.18 -18.99 12.87
N GLY A 221 6.47 -20.03 13.66
CA GLY A 221 5.48 -20.67 14.53
C GLY A 221 4.70 -21.78 13.82
N THR A 222 3.42 -21.95 14.18
CA THR A 222 2.55 -23.02 13.68
C THR A 222 1.28 -22.42 13.08
N GLY A 223 1.06 -22.62 11.78
CA GLY A 223 -0.08 -22.07 11.04
C GLY A 223 -0.02 -22.48 9.57
N SER A 224 -1.07 -22.16 8.81
CA SER A 224 -1.13 -22.41 7.35
C SER A 224 -0.21 -21.50 6.53
N ASP A 225 0.34 -20.46 7.16
CA ASP A 225 1.24 -19.45 6.61
C ASP A 225 2.68 -19.58 7.15
N ALA A 226 2.93 -20.51 8.07
CA ALA A 226 4.26 -20.74 8.63
C ALA A 226 5.24 -21.24 7.55
N GLY A 227 6.45 -20.67 7.51
CA GLY A 227 7.44 -20.91 6.46
C GLY A 227 7.22 -20.08 5.18
N THR A 228 6.17 -19.28 5.10
CA THR A 228 5.85 -18.46 3.91
C THR A 228 5.90 -16.97 4.19
N TYR A 229 6.03 -16.16 3.14
CA TYR A 229 5.79 -14.72 3.16
C TYR A 229 5.11 -14.26 1.86
N PRO A 230 4.20 -13.27 1.88
CA PRO A 230 3.61 -12.74 0.65
C PRO A 230 4.67 -12.14 -0.28
N GLN A 231 4.73 -12.61 -1.52
CA GLN A 231 5.66 -12.11 -2.54
C GLN A 231 5.13 -10.87 -3.26
N THR A 232 3.81 -10.70 -3.25
CA THR A 232 3.08 -9.56 -3.83
C THR A 232 2.00 -9.09 -2.86
N ALA A 233 1.56 -7.84 -3.00
CA ALA A 233 0.41 -7.31 -2.27
C ALA A 233 -0.53 -6.53 -3.18
N THR A 234 -1.82 -6.58 -2.87
CA THR A 234 -2.85 -5.75 -3.52
C THR A 234 -3.09 -4.50 -2.69
N VAL A 235 -3.14 -3.35 -3.34
CA VAL A 235 -3.49 -2.07 -2.73
C VAL A 235 -4.87 -1.67 -3.25
N ALA A 236 -5.87 -1.69 -2.38
CA ALA A 236 -7.24 -1.30 -2.71
C ALA A 236 -7.41 0.23 -2.59
N ILE A 237 -8.01 0.85 -3.60
CA ILE A 237 -8.16 2.30 -3.74
C ILE A 237 -9.56 2.63 -4.27
N GLY A 238 -9.93 3.91 -4.30
CA GLY A 238 -11.18 4.34 -4.90
C GLY A 238 -11.52 5.80 -4.60
N ALA A 239 -12.41 6.38 -5.39
CA ALA A 239 -12.82 7.78 -5.26
C ALA A 239 -13.35 8.11 -3.85
N ASN A 240 -14.02 7.17 -3.18
CA ASN A 240 -14.56 7.33 -1.83
C ASN A 240 -13.62 6.85 -0.71
N THR A 241 -12.46 6.26 -1.04
CA THR A 241 -11.48 5.79 -0.03
C THR A 241 -10.58 6.95 0.39
N GLU A 242 -10.53 7.27 1.69
CA GLU A 242 -9.59 8.26 2.24
C GLU A 242 -8.15 7.77 2.15
N GLN A 243 -7.18 8.68 2.00
CA GLN A 243 -5.76 8.32 1.86
C GLN A 243 -5.21 7.53 3.06
N ALA A 244 -5.65 7.86 4.27
CA ALA A 244 -5.27 7.15 5.49
C ALA A 244 -5.68 5.66 5.47
N ASN A 245 -6.82 5.34 4.84
CA ASN A 245 -7.43 4.00 4.82
C ASN A 245 -7.00 3.13 3.62
N VAL A 246 -6.07 3.61 2.79
CA VAL A 246 -5.46 2.81 1.71
C VAL A 246 -4.30 2.00 2.28
N HIS A 247 -4.36 0.68 2.16
CA HIS A 247 -3.39 -0.24 2.78
C HIS A 247 -2.92 -1.30 1.78
N ALA A 248 -1.67 -1.76 1.93
CA ALA A 248 -1.16 -2.90 1.18
C ALA A 248 -1.53 -4.22 1.87
N THR A 249 -2.25 -5.10 1.18
CA THR A 249 -2.66 -6.42 1.70
C THR A 249 -1.91 -7.53 0.96
N GLY A 250 -1.10 -8.32 1.68
CA GLY A 250 -0.35 -9.43 1.11
C GLY A 250 -1.24 -10.47 0.43
N ALA A 251 -0.85 -10.91 -0.77
CA ALA A 251 -1.54 -11.97 -1.49
C ALA A 251 -1.37 -13.32 -0.76
N ALA A 252 -2.49 -14.03 -0.57
CA ALA A 252 -2.48 -15.39 -0.05
C ALA A 252 -1.93 -16.39 -1.07
N GLY A 253 -1.38 -17.52 -0.60
CA GLY A 253 -0.94 -18.62 -1.47
C GLY A 253 0.53 -18.60 -1.88
N SER A 254 1.35 -17.71 -1.32
CA SER A 254 2.81 -17.90 -1.37
C SER A 254 3.19 -19.22 -0.68
N SER A 255 4.11 -19.97 -1.27
CA SER A 255 4.66 -21.21 -0.72
C SER A 255 6.10 -21.05 -0.22
N GLU A 256 6.65 -19.84 -0.28
CA GLU A 256 8.08 -19.56 -0.10
C GLU A 256 8.32 -18.34 0.79
N ALA A 257 9.51 -18.27 1.37
CA ALA A 257 10.01 -17.12 2.12
C ALA A 257 10.32 -15.94 1.18
N LEU A 258 10.25 -14.71 1.69
CA LEU A 258 10.77 -13.54 0.99
C LEU A 258 12.30 -13.61 1.00
N THR A 259 12.90 -13.69 -0.19
CA THR A 259 14.36 -13.78 -0.34
C THR A 259 14.93 -12.43 -0.73
N VAL A 260 15.94 -11.99 0.03
CA VAL A 260 16.77 -10.81 -0.21
C VAL A 260 18.16 -11.28 -0.58
N THR A 261 18.70 -10.86 -1.73
CA THR A 261 19.99 -11.34 -2.25
C THR A 261 20.93 -10.18 -2.49
N CYS A 262 22.02 -10.12 -1.73
CA CYS A 262 23.01 -9.06 -1.81
C CYS A 262 24.09 -9.39 -2.85
N SER A 263 24.46 -8.41 -3.68
CA SER A 263 25.53 -8.56 -4.69
C SER A 263 26.93 -8.76 -4.07
N THR A 264 27.12 -8.28 -2.84
CA THR A 264 28.27 -8.52 -1.97
C THR A 264 27.77 -8.77 -0.55
N ALA A 265 28.57 -9.44 0.27
CA ALA A 265 28.29 -9.58 1.70
C ALA A 265 28.09 -8.20 2.37
N GLN A 266 27.06 -8.08 3.21
CA GLN A 266 26.72 -6.86 3.97
C GLN A 266 26.70 -7.15 5.48
N ASP A 267 27.09 -6.17 6.31
CA ASP A 267 26.94 -6.26 7.78
C ASP A 267 25.50 -5.98 8.24
N ALA A 268 24.72 -5.28 7.42
CA ALA A 268 23.30 -5.02 7.61
C ALA A 268 22.58 -4.94 6.26
N VAL A 269 21.32 -5.37 6.22
CA VAL A 269 20.46 -5.28 5.03
C VAL A 269 19.16 -4.57 5.33
N TYR A 270 18.66 -3.85 4.34
CA TYR A 270 17.42 -3.10 4.40
C TYR A 270 16.34 -3.81 3.60
N VAL A 271 15.17 -4.01 4.21
CA VAL A 271 14.05 -4.76 3.61
C VAL A 271 12.74 -4.02 3.82
N ALA A 272 11.97 -3.83 2.76
CA ALA A 272 10.59 -3.38 2.83
C ALA A 272 9.65 -4.58 3.07
N LEU A 273 8.87 -4.51 4.15
CA LEU A 273 7.97 -5.56 4.62
C LEU A 273 6.54 -5.03 4.75
N LEU A 274 5.57 -5.93 4.59
CA LEU A 274 4.17 -5.63 4.85
C LEU A 274 3.94 -5.34 6.34
N PRO A 275 3.09 -4.35 6.65
CA PRO A 275 2.59 -4.11 8.00
C PRO A 275 1.84 -5.32 8.55
N THR A 276 1.73 -5.41 9.87
CA THR A 276 1.04 -6.50 10.57
C THR A 276 0.01 -5.94 11.56
N ALA A 277 -1.23 -6.44 11.48
CA ALA A 277 -2.32 -5.99 12.38
C ALA A 277 -2.11 -6.34 13.88
N ALA A 278 -1.17 -7.22 14.20
CA ALA A 278 -0.81 -7.63 15.55
C ALA A 278 0.63 -8.19 15.57
N GLU A 279 1.18 -8.49 16.75
CA GLU A 279 2.51 -9.11 16.89
C GLU A 279 2.58 -10.43 16.09
N ARG A 280 3.59 -10.55 15.25
CA ARG A 280 3.90 -11.75 14.47
C ARG A 280 5.27 -12.29 14.85
N THR A 281 5.42 -13.61 14.75
CA THR A 281 6.74 -14.25 14.78
C THR A 281 7.27 -14.31 13.36
N PHE A 282 8.48 -13.79 13.16
CA PHE A 282 9.23 -13.87 11.91
C PHE A 282 10.35 -14.89 12.09
N SER A 283 10.56 -15.73 11.08
CA SER A 283 11.71 -16.61 10.94
C SER A 283 12.70 -15.99 9.97
N PHE A 284 13.99 -16.17 10.25
CA PHE A 284 15.10 -15.68 9.45
C PHE A 284 16.06 -16.83 9.14
N THR A 285 16.44 -16.96 7.87
CA THR A 285 17.60 -17.76 7.43
C THR A 285 18.62 -16.80 6.82
N VAL A 286 19.87 -16.84 7.28
CA VAL A 286 20.97 -16.04 6.74
C VAL A 286 22.06 -16.97 6.20
N SER A 287 22.51 -16.72 4.97
CA SER A 287 23.76 -17.29 4.45
C SER A 287 24.83 -16.22 4.34
N ASP A 288 26.07 -16.63 4.61
CA ASP A 288 27.26 -15.77 4.73
C ASP A 288 28.17 -15.80 3.49
N GLY A 289 27.73 -16.44 2.40
CA GLY A 289 28.52 -16.64 1.18
C GLY A 289 29.69 -17.62 1.30
N SER A 290 30.03 -18.06 2.52
CA SER A 290 31.10 -19.02 2.81
C SER A 290 30.58 -20.45 2.98
N GLY A 291 29.31 -20.68 2.63
CA GLY A 291 28.62 -21.98 2.74
C GLY A 291 28.03 -22.25 4.12
N ASN A 292 28.05 -21.29 5.05
CA ASN A 292 27.36 -21.42 6.33
C ASN A 292 25.91 -20.92 6.19
N SER A 293 25.03 -21.48 7.03
CA SER A 293 23.64 -21.03 7.17
C SER A 293 23.30 -20.88 8.66
N TYR A 294 22.50 -19.88 8.97
CA TYR A 294 22.13 -19.47 10.32
C TYR A 294 20.63 -19.23 10.40
N THR A 295 19.96 -19.80 11.41
CA THR A 295 18.51 -19.64 11.58
C THR A 295 18.12 -19.03 12.93
N GLY A 296 16.99 -18.34 12.96
CA GLY A 296 16.43 -17.80 14.20
C GLY A 296 15.07 -17.17 13.99
N THR A 297 14.50 -16.66 15.09
CA THR A 297 13.17 -16.03 15.07
C THR A 297 13.15 -14.77 15.93
N ALA A 298 12.40 -13.76 15.51
CA ALA A 298 12.05 -12.60 16.33
C ALA A 298 10.54 -12.36 16.33
N LYS A 299 10.07 -11.56 17.28
CA LYS A 299 8.67 -11.10 17.35
C LYS A 299 8.63 -9.60 17.11
N ALA A 300 7.69 -9.15 16.29
CA ALA A 300 7.48 -7.74 16.02
C ALA A 300 6.03 -7.47 15.59
N THR A 301 5.56 -6.26 15.84
CA THR A 301 4.47 -5.64 15.09
C THR A 301 5.12 -4.65 14.13
N LEU A 302 4.77 -4.70 12.84
CA LEU A 302 5.25 -3.80 11.80
C LEU A 302 4.15 -2.80 11.44
N THR A 303 4.45 -1.51 11.41
CA THR A 303 3.49 -0.43 11.14
C THR A 303 3.81 0.28 9.81
N GLU A 304 2.77 0.71 9.07
CA GLU A 304 2.93 1.51 7.85
C GLU A 304 3.75 2.78 8.10
N GLY A 305 4.77 3.02 7.27
CA GLY A 305 5.60 4.21 7.37
C GLY A 305 6.55 4.27 8.56
N GLU A 306 6.72 3.17 9.31
CA GLU A 306 7.78 3.07 10.32
C GLU A 306 9.10 2.57 9.74
N TYR A 307 10.19 3.04 10.35
CA TYR A 307 11.54 2.50 10.19
C TYR A 307 11.93 1.71 11.44
N VAL A 308 12.34 0.45 11.27
CA VAL A 308 12.61 -0.49 12.37
C VAL A 308 14.05 -0.98 12.31
N GLU A 309 14.86 -0.65 13.31
CA GLU A 309 16.21 -1.20 13.47
C GLU A 309 16.18 -2.53 14.25
N ALA A 310 16.17 -3.64 13.53
CA ALA A 310 16.25 -4.99 14.07
C ALA A 310 17.72 -5.48 14.08
N THR A 311 18.55 -4.81 14.87
CA THR A 311 20.00 -5.02 14.88
C THR A 311 20.47 -6.04 15.93
N GLY A 312 21.54 -6.78 15.60
CA GLY A 312 22.14 -7.77 16.49
C GLY A 312 21.29 -9.01 16.80
N LEU A 313 20.34 -9.36 15.92
CA LEU A 313 19.49 -10.54 16.06
C LEU A 313 20.34 -11.82 16.11
N LYS A 314 20.15 -12.64 17.16
CA LYS A 314 21.00 -13.82 17.43
C LYS A 314 20.49 -15.06 16.71
N LEU A 315 21.26 -15.56 15.74
CA LEU A 315 20.95 -16.74 14.95
C LEU A 315 21.84 -17.93 15.33
N THR A 316 21.32 -19.15 15.12
CA THR A 316 22.02 -20.40 15.41
C THR A 316 22.52 -21.02 14.11
N LYS A 317 23.82 -21.27 14.02
CA LYS A 317 24.43 -21.99 12.89
C LYS A 317 23.78 -23.37 12.70
N GLN A 318 23.50 -23.74 11.46
CA GLN A 318 23.03 -25.08 11.05
C GLN A 318 24.20 -26.02 10.78
#